data_AF-A0A5D0QN68-F1
#
_entry.id   AF-A0A5D0QN68-F1
#
_cell.length_a   1.000
_cell.length_b   1.000
_cell.length_c   1.000
_cell.angle_alpha   90.00
_cell.angle_beta   90.00
_cell.angle_gamma   90.00
#
_symmetry.space_group_name_H-M   'P 1'
#
loop_
_entity.id
_entity.type
_entity.pdbx_description
1 polymer ?
#
loop_
_entity_poly.entity_id
_entity_poly.type
_entity_poly.pdbx_seq_one_letter_code
_entity_poly.pdbx_strand_id
1 'polypeptide(L)'
;MTDVFQRSEAGFQFISEDAVLTPADTDVYLKRLNNELARAQLNLMRARDAEVTAERAFLEARTAYLFATSEEPPEVGRKAGQVTQKQADEWYAVRISKEYWAFREAKVIRQNASDYVWQVKTQVEVMRSLNVNAKALYDTPGRGR
;
A
#
# COMPACT_ATOMS: atom_id res chain seq x y z
N MET A 1 -23.76 -12.35 18.82
CA MET A 1 -23.49 -11.31 17.81
C MET A 1 -23.01 -12.05 16.58
N THR A 2 -23.83 -12.14 15.54
CA THR A 2 -23.43 -12.68 14.24
C THR A 2 -22.34 -11.76 13.69
N ASP A 3 -21.15 -12.28 13.36
CA ASP A 3 -20.16 -11.46 12.67
C ASP A 3 -20.78 -11.06 11.33
N VAL A 4 -21.00 -9.76 11.15
CA VAL A 4 -21.51 -9.17 9.89
C VAL A 4 -20.36 -8.92 8.91
N PHE A 5 -19.11 -9.02 9.40
CA PHE A 5 -17.91 -8.71 8.65
C PHE A 5 -16.76 -9.68 8.90
N GLN A 6 -15.96 -9.94 7.85
CA GLN A 6 -14.75 -10.74 7.92
C GLN A 6 -13.54 -9.95 7.40
N ARG A 7 -12.36 -10.21 7.97
CA ARG A 7 -11.09 -9.68 7.44
C ARG A 7 -10.59 -10.59 6.31
N SER A 8 -10.28 -9.99 5.17
CA SER A 8 -9.64 -10.61 4.01
C SER A 8 -8.30 -9.92 3.71
N GLU A 9 -7.53 -10.45 2.76
CA GLU A 9 -6.33 -9.79 2.25
C GLU A 9 -6.64 -8.42 1.63
N ALA A 10 -7.85 -8.25 1.06
CA ALA A 10 -8.37 -7.00 0.53
C ALA A 10 -9.04 -6.11 1.60
N GLY A 11 -8.72 -6.30 2.88
CA GLY A 11 -9.36 -5.59 3.98
C GLY A 11 -10.67 -6.22 4.40
N PHE A 12 -11.58 -5.44 4.98
CA PHE A 12 -12.78 -6.01 5.58
C PHE A 12 -13.95 -6.10 4.58
N GLN A 13 -14.65 -7.22 4.60
CA GLN A 13 -15.75 -7.58 3.70
C GLN A 13 -17.01 -7.92 4.49
N PHE A 14 -18.18 -7.68 3.89
CA PHE A 14 -19.47 -8.11 4.45
C PHE A 14 -19.63 -9.62 4.32
N ILE A 15 -20.14 -10.28 5.36
CA ILE A 15 -20.40 -11.73 5.38
C ILE A 15 -21.71 -12.08 4.63
N SER A 16 -22.65 -11.13 4.57
CA SER A 16 -23.91 -11.26 3.83
C SER A 16 -24.23 -9.91 3.18
N GLU A 17 -24.41 -9.90 1.85
CA GLU A 17 -24.75 -8.70 1.08
C GLU A 17 -26.10 -8.10 1.50
N ASP A 18 -27.04 -8.94 1.96
CA ASP A 18 -28.38 -8.54 2.37
C ASP A 18 -28.52 -8.20 3.87
N ALA A 19 -27.42 -8.19 4.62
CA ALA A 19 -27.49 -7.92 6.06
C ALA A 19 -27.89 -6.47 6.33
N VAL A 20 -29.05 -6.27 6.98
CA VAL A 20 -29.47 -4.94 7.47
C VAL A 20 -28.52 -4.51 8.57
N LEU A 21 -27.71 -3.48 8.30
CA LEU A 21 -26.76 -2.92 9.25
C LEU A 21 -27.49 -2.09 10.31
N THR A 22 -27.24 -2.40 11.58
CA THR A 22 -27.68 -1.52 12.67
C THR A 22 -26.64 -0.40 12.91
N PRO A 23 -27.02 0.75 13.49
CA PRO A 23 -26.08 1.79 13.90
C PRO A 23 -24.98 1.29 14.84
N ALA A 24 -25.27 0.28 15.66
CA ALA A 24 -24.28 -0.33 16.54
C ALA A 24 -23.23 -1.13 15.76
N ASP A 25 -23.66 -1.89 14.75
CA ASP A 25 -22.77 -2.68 13.89
C ASP A 25 -21.83 -1.79 13.08
N THR A 26 -22.36 -0.69 12.51
CA THR A 26 -21.58 0.29 11.76
C THR A 26 -20.56 1.02 12.65
N ASP A 27 -20.92 1.39 13.89
CA ASP A 27 -20.01 2.04 14.84
C ASP A 27 -18.89 1.09 15.33
N VAL A 28 -19.20 -0.18 15.60
CA VAL A 28 -18.18 -1.19 15.94
C VAL A 28 -17.20 -1.38 14.80
N TYR A 29 -17.71 -1.46 13.57
CA TYR A 29 -16.86 -1.63 12.40
C TYR A 29 -16.01 -0.40 12.08
N LEU A 30 -16.55 0.81 12.22
CA LEU A 30 -15.78 2.05 12.10
C LEU A 30 -14.61 2.10 13.08
N LYS A 31 -14.80 1.65 14.33
CA LYS A 31 -13.70 1.55 15.30
C LYS A 31 -12.63 0.56 14.83
N ARG A 32 -13.02 -0.60 14.29
CA ARG A 32 -12.09 -1.60 13.72
C ARG A 32 -11.31 -1.03 12.53
N LEU A 33 -11.99 -0.35 11.60
CA LEU A 33 -11.36 0.28 10.44
C LEU A 33 -10.41 1.42 10.82
N ASN A 34 -10.74 2.25 11.80
CA ASN A 34 -9.84 3.31 12.28
C ASN A 34 -8.57 2.72 12.91
N ASN A 35 -8.69 1.65 13.68
CA ASN A 35 -7.53 0.94 14.23
C ASN A 35 -6.67 0.32 13.12
N GLU A 36 -7.30 -0.26 12.10
CA GLU A 36 -6.58 -0.83 10.95
C GLU A 36 -5.89 0.25 10.11
N LEU A 37 -6.52 1.43 9.94
CA LEU A 37 -5.92 2.56 9.27
C LEU A 37 -4.63 3.02 9.97
N ALA A 38 -4.65 3.11 11.31
CA ALA A 38 -3.47 3.45 12.09
C ALA A 38 -2.34 2.41 11.90
N ARG A 39 -2.67 1.12 11.86
CA ARG A 39 -1.70 0.04 11.57
C ARG A 39 -1.16 0.13 10.15
N ALA A 40 -2.01 0.37 9.16
CA ALA A 40 -1.62 0.53 7.77
C ALA A 40 -0.67 1.73 7.58
N GLN A 41 -0.95 2.86 8.24
CA GLN A 41 -0.08 4.04 8.24
C GLN A 41 1.28 3.75 8.88
N LEU A 42 1.31 3.03 10.00
CA LEU A 42 2.57 2.61 10.63
C LEU A 42 3.38 1.69 9.72
N ASN A 43 2.72 0.75 9.03
CA ASN A 43 3.38 -0.15 8.08
C ASN A 43 3.94 0.62 6.88
N LEU A 44 3.21 1.61 6.35
CA LEU A 44 3.70 2.49 5.28
C LEU A 44 4.94 3.29 5.73
N MET A 45 4.94 3.80 6.96
CA MET A 45 6.10 4.49 7.52
C MET A 45 7.33 3.56 7.55
N ARG A 46 7.17 2.36 8.12
CA ARG A 46 8.25 1.35 8.15
C ARG A 46 8.73 0.94 6.76
N ALA A 47 7.82 0.80 5.80
CA ALA A 47 8.16 0.46 4.42
C ALA A 47 8.94 1.59 3.73
N ARG A 48 8.63 2.86 4.01
CA ARG A 48 9.41 4.02 3.53
C ARG A 48 10.82 4.01 4.12
N ASP A 49 10.96 3.76 5.42
CA ASP A 49 12.27 3.71 6.07
C ASP A 49 13.13 2.57 5.50
N ALA A 50 12.51 1.41 5.25
CA ALA A 50 13.17 0.28 4.60
C ALA A 50 13.58 0.57 3.16
N GLU A 51 12.74 1.24 2.35
CA GLU A 51 13.09 1.66 0.99
C GLU A 51 14.28 2.62 1.00
N VAL A 52 14.28 3.64 1.87
CA VAL A 52 15.40 4.58 1.99
C VAL A 52 16.70 3.87 2.36
N THR A 53 16.62 2.91 3.30
CA THR A 53 17.79 2.12 3.72
C THR A 53 18.33 1.29 2.56
N ALA A 54 17.45 0.64 1.80
CA ALA A 54 17.84 -0.17 0.64
C ALA A 54 18.37 0.69 -0.51
N GLU A 55 17.77 1.86 -0.75
CA GLU A 55 18.24 2.83 -1.75
C GLU A 55 19.65 3.30 -1.42
N ARG A 56 19.92 3.64 -0.16
CA ARG A 56 21.24 4.03 0.30
C ARG A 56 22.27 2.92 0.05
N ALA A 57 21.96 1.68 0.44
CA ALA A 57 22.83 0.55 0.21
C ALA A 57 23.11 0.31 -1.29
N PHE A 58 22.09 0.45 -2.14
CA PHE A 58 22.23 0.36 -3.59
C PHE A 58 23.13 1.46 -4.15
N LEU A 59 22.95 2.72 -3.73
CA LEU A 59 23.79 3.82 -4.17
C LEU A 59 25.24 3.66 -3.71
N GLU A 60 25.47 3.24 -2.48
CA GLU A 60 26.81 2.96 -1.95
C GLU A 60 27.50 1.83 -2.75
N ALA A 61 26.80 0.72 -3.01
CA ALA A 61 27.31 -0.38 -3.83
C ALA A 61 27.58 0.03 -5.28
N ARG A 62 26.69 0.83 -5.87
CA ARG A 62 26.86 1.39 -7.21
C ARG A 62 28.11 2.25 -7.30
N THR A 63 28.29 3.17 -6.35
CA THR A 63 29.47 4.03 -6.31
C THR A 63 30.74 3.20 -6.12
N ALA A 64 30.73 2.23 -5.19
CA ALA A 64 31.86 1.34 -4.97
C ALA A 64 32.23 0.53 -6.23
N TYR A 65 31.24 0.00 -6.96
CA TYR A 65 31.46 -0.73 -8.20
C TYR A 65 32.15 0.15 -9.26
N LEU A 66 31.60 1.35 -9.50
CA LEU A 66 32.13 2.27 -10.51
C LEU A 66 33.56 2.74 -10.22
N PHE A 67 33.95 2.87 -8.94
CA PHE A 67 35.33 3.22 -8.59
C PHE A 67 36.29 2.02 -8.60
N ALA A 68 35.79 0.82 -8.30
CA ALA A 68 36.61 -0.40 -8.28
C ALA A 68 36.84 -0.99 -9.67
N THR A 69 35.88 -0.82 -10.58
CA THR A 69 35.97 -1.31 -11.96
C THR A 69 36.17 -0.14 -12.90
N SER A 70 37.12 -0.24 -13.85
CA SER A 70 37.19 0.68 -14.99
C SER A 70 36.10 0.40 -16.04
N GLU A 71 35.05 -0.32 -15.66
CA GLU A 71 33.93 -0.66 -16.54
C GLU A 71 32.89 0.47 -16.46
N GLU A 72 32.67 1.14 -17.59
CA GLU A 72 31.69 2.22 -17.65
C GLU A 72 30.28 1.69 -17.93
N PRO A 73 29.25 2.24 -17.26
CA PRO A 73 27.87 1.91 -17.57
C PRO A 73 27.51 2.43 -18.97
N PRO A 74 26.63 1.73 -19.70
CA PRO A 74 26.22 2.17 -21.03
C PRO A 74 25.52 3.54 -20.95
N GLU A 75 25.84 4.43 -21.90
CA GLU A 75 25.30 5.78 -21.92
C GLU A 75 23.79 5.75 -22.22
N VAL A 76 23.00 6.39 -21.37
CA VAL A 76 21.54 6.48 -21.53
C VAL A 76 21.19 7.63 -22.46
N GLY A 77 20.39 7.35 -23.49
CA GLY A 77 19.89 8.38 -24.38
C GLY A 77 19.10 7.86 -25.58
N ARG A 78 18.99 8.68 -26.62
CA ARG A 78 18.17 8.40 -27.81
C ARG A 78 18.98 8.31 -29.11
N LYS A 79 20.30 8.54 -29.06
CA LYS A 79 21.18 8.48 -30.23
C LYS A 79 21.58 7.03 -30.54
N ALA A 80 22.05 6.80 -31.76
CA ALA A 80 22.64 5.52 -32.14
C ALA A 80 23.81 5.17 -31.20
N GLY A 81 23.79 3.95 -30.64
CA GLY A 81 24.78 3.48 -29.66
C GLY A 81 24.41 3.75 -28.18
N GLN A 82 23.34 4.52 -27.91
CA GLN A 82 22.85 4.76 -26.56
C GLN A 82 21.76 3.76 -26.17
N VAL A 83 21.67 3.46 -24.88
CA VAL A 83 20.69 2.51 -24.34
C VAL A 83 19.53 3.21 -23.65
N THR A 84 18.43 2.50 -23.49
CA THR A 84 17.32 2.97 -22.66
C THR A 84 17.68 2.95 -21.17
N GLN A 85 17.00 3.74 -20.35
CA GLN A 85 17.17 3.72 -18.90
C GLN A 85 17.00 2.30 -18.33
N LYS A 86 16.05 1.52 -18.86
CA LYS A 86 15.80 0.14 -18.45
C LYS A 86 17.02 -0.76 -18.69
N GLN A 87 17.67 -0.63 -19.85
CA GLN A 87 18.87 -1.39 -20.17
C GLN A 87 20.06 -0.99 -19.29
N ALA A 88 20.20 0.29 -18.97
CA ALA A 88 21.20 0.74 -18.00
C ALA A 88 20.92 0.23 -16.58
N ASP A 89 19.65 0.16 -16.17
CA ASP A 89 19.27 -0.42 -14.87
C ASP A 89 19.55 -1.93 -14.84
N GLU A 90 19.26 -2.67 -15.92
CA GLU A 90 19.57 -4.10 -16.08
C GLU A 90 21.09 -4.37 -16.03
N TRP A 91 21.90 -3.43 -16.54
CA TRP A 91 23.36 -3.52 -16.45
C TRP A 91 23.83 -3.57 -14.99
N TYR A 92 23.26 -2.74 -14.10
CA TYR A 92 23.54 -2.79 -12.65
C TYR A 92 22.91 -4.00 -11.97
N ALA A 93 21.73 -4.46 -12.43
CA ALA A 93 21.06 -5.62 -11.87
C ALA A 93 21.89 -6.91 -11.95
N VAL A 94 22.81 -7.01 -12.91
CA VAL A 94 23.74 -8.15 -13.02
C VAL A 94 24.95 -7.98 -12.10
N ARG A 95 25.45 -6.75 -11.92
CA ARG A 95 26.74 -6.44 -11.29
C ARG A 95 26.66 -6.20 -9.78
N ILE A 96 25.58 -5.57 -9.34
CA ILE A 96 25.26 -5.29 -7.92
C ILE A 96 23.86 -5.85 -7.61
N SER A 97 23.67 -7.12 -8.00
CA SER A 97 22.36 -7.77 -8.06
C SER A 97 21.63 -7.78 -6.71
N LYS A 98 22.35 -8.07 -5.62
CA LYS A 98 21.79 -8.17 -4.28
C LYS A 98 21.16 -6.83 -3.84
N GLU A 99 21.93 -5.75 -3.89
CA GLU A 99 21.47 -4.44 -3.47
C GLU A 99 20.44 -3.86 -4.45
N TYR A 100 20.59 -4.12 -5.75
CA TYR A 100 19.59 -3.75 -6.75
C TYR A 100 18.23 -4.39 -6.46
N TRP A 101 18.18 -5.71 -6.29
CA TRP A 101 16.92 -6.42 -6.06
C TRP A 101 16.33 -6.11 -4.69
N ALA A 102 17.16 -5.93 -3.65
CA ALA A 102 16.69 -5.48 -2.34
C ALA A 102 16.00 -4.11 -2.41
N PHE A 103 16.56 -3.15 -3.16
CA PHE A 103 15.93 -1.85 -3.37
C PHE A 103 14.62 -1.96 -4.17
N ARG A 104 14.61 -2.76 -5.24
CA ARG A 104 13.40 -2.98 -6.04
C ARG A 104 12.27 -3.63 -5.23
N GLU A 105 12.60 -4.61 -4.41
CA GLU A 105 11.65 -5.26 -3.49
C GLU A 105 11.09 -4.26 -2.48
N ALA A 106 11.95 -3.48 -1.83
CA ALA A 106 11.52 -2.47 -0.87
C ALA A 106 10.55 -1.44 -1.49
N LYS A 107 10.80 -1.03 -2.74
CA LYS A 107 9.90 -0.14 -3.51
C LYS A 107 8.52 -0.76 -3.74
N VAL A 108 8.46 -2.05 -4.08
CA VAL A 108 7.20 -2.80 -4.24
C VAL A 108 6.46 -2.89 -2.91
N ILE A 109 7.16 -3.22 -1.82
CA ILE A 109 6.59 -3.28 -0.46
C ILE A 109 5.99 -1.93 -0.06
N ARG A 110 6.71 -0.82 -0.28
CA ARG A 110 6.18 0.53 -0.01
C ARG A 110 4.94 0.83 -0.86
N GLN A 111 4.97 0.47 -2.14
CA GLN A 111 3.82 0.69 -3.03
C GLN A 111 2.59 -0.08 -2.53
N ASN A 112 2.74 -1.38 -2.23
CA ASN A 112 1.66 -2.20 -1.68
C ASN A 112 1.12 -1.65 -0.35
N ALA A 113 2.01 -1.19 0.55
CA ALA A 113 1.61 -0.56 1.80
C ALA A 113 0.83 0.75 1.58
N SER A 114 1.22 1.54 0.57
CA SER A 114 0.52 2.78 0.19
C SER A 114 -0.87 2.49 -0.36
N ASP A 115 -0.98 1.49 -1.23
CA ASP A 115 -2.25 1.08 -1.83
C ASP A 115 -3.20 0.53 -0.76
N TYR A 116 -2.67 -0.24 0.19
CA TYR A 116 -3.46 -0.73 1.33
C TYR A 116 -3.97 0.41 2.24
N VAL A 117 -3.15 1.42 2.53
CA VAL A 117 -3.62 2.62 3.26
C VAL A 117 -4.76 3.29 2.52
N TRP A 118 -4.66 3.43 1.19
CA TRP A 118 -5.71 4.05 0.38
C TRP A 118 -7.00 3.22 0.43
N GLN A 119 -6.90 1.90 0.27
CA GLN A 119 -8.03 0.98 0.37
C GLN A 119 -8.76 1.08 1.72
N VAL A 120 -8.02 1.09 2.84
CA VAL A 120 -8.63 1.21 4.18
C VAL A 120 -9.30 2.59 4.35
N LYS A 121 -8.71 3.67 3.83
CA LYS A 121 -9.35 5.00 3.83
C LYS A 121 -10.68 4.98 3.09
N THR A 122 -10.73 4.38 1.90
CA THR A 122 -11.97 4.23 1.14
C THR A 122 -13.02 3.43 1.93
N GLN A 123 -12.63 2.35 2.60
CA GLN A 123 -13.53 1.58 3.46
C GLN A 123 -14.09 2.41 4.63
N VAL A 124 -13.25 3.27 5.25
CA VAL A 124 -13.70 4.19 6.30
C VAL A 124 -14.73 5.19 5.77
N GLU A 125 -14.50 5.78 4.60
CA GLU A 125 -15.41 6.74 3.97
C GLU A 125 -16.76 6.10 3.63
N VAL A 126 -16.74 4.93 2.99
CA VAL A 126 -17.96 4.16 2.67
C VAL A 126 -18.72 3.83 3.95
N MET A 127 -18.06 3.31 4.98
CA MET A 127 -18.75 2.96 6.22
C MET A 127 -19.30 4.19 6.96
N ARG A 128 -18.62 5.35 6.91
CA ARG A 128 -19.18 6.59 7.47
C ARG A 128 -20.49 6.96 6.79
N SER A 129 -20.56 6.84 5.46
CA SER A 129 -21.78 7.08 4.68
C SER A 129 -22.88 6.08 5.07
N LEU A 130 -22.57 4.78 5.15
CA LEU A 130 -23.52 3.76 5.57
C LEU A 130 -24.04 3.98 7.00
N ASN A 131 -23.18 4.42 7.92
CA ASN A 131 -23.57 4.72 9.29
C ASN A 131 -24.58 5.88 9.36
N VAL A 132 -24.39 6.93 8.55
CA VAL A 132 -25.35 8.04 8.45
C VAL A 132 -26.71 7.53 7.96
N ASN A 133 -26.72 6.67 6.93
CA ASN A 133 -27.95 6.09 6.40
C ASN A 133 -28.65 5.17 7.42
N ALA A 134 -27.89 4.32 8.11
CA ALA A 134 -28.41 3.43 9.15
C ALA A 134 -29.05 4.22 10.30
N LYS A 135 -28.41 5.30 10.76
CA LYS A 135 -28.95 6.20 11.78
C LYS A 135 -30.24 6.88 11.31
N ALA A 136 -30.28 7.40 10.09
CA ALA A 136 -31.49 8.03 9.53
C ALA A 136 -32.68 7.05 9.44
N LEU A 137 -32.44 5.79 9.06
CA LEU A 137 -33.48 4.75 9.01
C LEU A 137 -33.99 4.37 10.40
N TYR A 138 -33.11 4.29 11.40
CA TYR A 138 -33.47 3.97 12.78
C TYR A 138 -34.15 5.14 13.52
N ASP A 139 -33.73 6.37 13.24
CA ASP A 139 -34.27 7.58 13.86
C ASP A 139 -35.59 8.04 13.23
N THR A 140 -36.04 7.42 12.13
CA THR A 140 -37.38 7.67 11.56
C THR A 140 -38.40 6.84 12.35
N PRO A 141 -39.18 7.43 13.28
CA PRO A 141 -40.27 6.71 13.92
C PRO A 141 -41.28 6.37 12.82
N GLY A 142 -41.85 5.17 12.85
CA GLY A 142 -42.78 4.70 11.82
C GLY A 142 -43.80 5.76 11.42
N ARG A 143 -43.60 6.40 10.26
CA ARG A 143 -44.66 7.12 9.55
C ARG A 143 -45.57 6.06 8.95
N GLY A 144 -46.47 5.54 9.77
CA GLY A 144 -47.38 4.49 9.36
C GLY A 144 -48.20 3.90 10.50
N ARG A 145 -48.93 4.73 11.25
CA ARG A 145 -50.36 4.56 11.55
C ARG A 145 -50.89 5.78 12.30
#